data_AF-N9GT61-F1
#
_entry.id   AF-N9GT61-F1
#
_cell.length_a   1.000
_cell.length_b   1.000
_cell.length_c   1.000
_cell.angle_alpha   90.00
_cell.angle_beta   90.00
_cell.angle_gamma   90.00
#
_symmetry.space_group_name_H-M   'P 1'
#
loop_
_entity.id
_entity.type
_entity.pdbx_description
1 polymer ?
#
loop_
_entity_poly.entity_id
_entity_poly.type
_entity_poly.pdbx_seq_one_letter_code
_entity_poly.pdbx_strand_id
1 'polypeptide(L)' 'MFKPFENGNESSAIDDLTLENQVDCVSLYGNLQITKDQVGLQTAKALQQFINDVVIALEKDDLPEKIERLPEKEIDNPFL' A
#
# COMPACT_ATOMS: atom_id res chain seq x y z
N MET A 1 7.23 -8.89 8.20
CA MET A 1 7.80 -7.80 7.36
C MET A 1 7.00 -7.82 6.08
N PHE A 2 6.44 -6.67 5.69
CA PHE A 2 5.70 -6.57 4.43
C PHE A 2 6.67 -6.78 3.27
N LYS A 3 6.30 -7.61 2.31
CA LYS A 3 7.12 -7.92 1.14
C LYS A 3 6.34 -7.57 -0.13
N PRO A 4 6.59 -6.38 -0.70
CA PRO A 4 5.81 -5.92 -1.85
C PRO A 4 5.84 -6.93 -3.00
N PHE A 5 4.67 -7.18 -3.60
CA PHE A 5 4.47 -7.98 -4.82
C PHE A 5 4.82 -9.49 -4.72
N GLU A 6 5.23 -10.03 -3.56
CA GLU A 6 5.69 -11.43 -3.46
C GLU A 6 4.56 -12.46 -3.47
N ASN A 7 3.64 -12.46 -2.48
CA ASN A 7 2.56 -13.47 -2.41
C ASN A 7 1.16 -12.89 -2.64
N GLY A 8 1.00 -11.56 -2.54
CA GLY A 8 -0.25 -10.86 -2.85
C GLY A 8 -1.43 -11.20 -1.95
N ASN A 9 -1.17 -11.61 -0.70
CA ASN A 9 -2.21 -11.92 0.29
C ASN A 9 -1.94 -11.31 1.66
N GLU A 10 -0.92 -10.48 1.76
CA GLU A 10 -0.54 -9.80 2.98
C GLU A 10 -1.18 -8.42 3.05
N SER A 11 -1.72 -8.08 4.22
CA SER A 11 -2.11 -6.71 4.56
C SER A 11 -1.37 -6.25 5.79
N SER A 12 -1.02 -4.97 5.83
CA SER A 12 -0.50 -4.28 7.01
C SER A 12 -1.28 -3.00 7.25
N ALA A 13 -1.09 -2.38 8.41
CA ALA A 13 -1.70 -1.09 8.72
C ALA A 13 -0.69 -0.13 9.37
N ILE A 14 -0.88 1.16 9.13
CA ILE A 14 -0.28 2.27 9.86
C ILE A 14 -1.44 3.14 10.35
N ASP A 15 -1.75 3.09 11.65
CA ASP A 15 -2.97 3.70 12.20
C ASP A 15 -4.22 3.26 11.39
N ASP A 16 -5.00 4.21 10.86
CA ASP A 16 -6.20 3.96 10.05
C ASP A 16 -5.91 3.80 8.53
N LEU A 17 -4.64 3.74 8.13
CA LEU A 17 -4.21 3.47 6.76
C LEU A 17 -3.93 1.98 6.58
N THR A 18 -4.65 1.35 5.66
CA THR A 18 -4.41 -0.03 5.25
C THR A 18 -3.45 -0.07 4.06
N LEU A 19 -2.54 -1.04 4.10
CA LEU A 19 -1.52 -1.33 3.11
C LEU A 19 -1.76 -2.76 2.62
N GLU A 20 -2.38 -2.91 1.46
CA GLU A 20 -2.75 -4.21 0.90
C GLU A 20 -1.79 -4.60 -0.22
N ASN A 21 -1.28 -5.84 -0.15
CA ASN A 21 -0.39 -6.40 -1.15
C ASN A 21 -1.18 -7.22 -2.16
N GLN A 22 -1.01 -6.91 -3.44
CA GLN A 22 -1.36 -7.77 -4.57
C GLN A 22 -0.08 -8.01 -5.38
N VAL A 23 -0.10 -9.00 -6.27
CA VAL A 23 1.10 -9.39 -7.03
C VAL A 23 1.52 -8.34 -8.07
N ASP A 24 0.57 -7.51 -8.52
CA ASP A 24 0.76 -6.47 -9.55
C ASP A 24 0.47 -5.06 -9.03
N CYS A 25 -0.01 -4.93 -7.80
CA CYS A 25 -0.36 -3.65 -7.19
C CYS A 25 -0.23 -3.69 -5.67
N VAL A 26 0.28 -2.61 -5.08
CA VAL A 26 0.14 -2.33 -3.65
C VAL A 26 -0.88 -1.21 -3.49
N SER A 27 -1.96 -1.49 -2.76
CA SER A 27 -3.05 -0.55 -2.50
C SER A 27 -2.88 0.13 -1.15
N LEU A 28 -3.08 1.44 -1.11
CA LEU A 28 -3.07 2.24 0.12
C LEU A 28 -4.42 2.95 0.24
N TYR A 29 -5.18 2.63 1.28
CA TYR A 29 -6.53 3.18 1.47
C TYR A 29 -6.88 3.33 2.96
N GLY A 30 -7.77 4.27 3.25
CA GLY A 30 -8.10 4.67 4.62
C GLY A 30 -7.66 6.11 4.90
N ASN A 31 -7.43 6.43 6.17
CA ASN A 31 -7.04 7.77 6.60
C ASN A 31 -5.73 7.72 7.39
N LEU A 32 -4.83 8.66 7.16
CA LEU A 32 -3.64 8.82 7.99
C LEU A 32 -3.48 10.28 8.39
N GLN A 33 -3.42 10.52 9.70
CA GLN A 33 -3.12 11.85 10.24
C GLN A 33 -1.75 11.82 10.90
N ILE A 34 -0.86 12.67 10.42
CA ILE A 34 0.49 12.81 10.97
C ILE A 34 0.54 14.11 11.77
N THR A 35 0.64 14.00 13.09
CA THR A 35 0.74 15.15 13.99
C THR A 35 2.16 15.71 14.05
N LYS A 36 2.31 16.98 14.45
CA LYS A 36 3.63 17.64 14.57
C LYS A 36 4.25 17.36 15.94
N ASP A 37 4.50 16.09 16.23
CA ASP A 37 5.10 15.61 17.48
C ASP A 37 5.95 14.35 17.21
N GLN A 38 6.46 13.73 18.29
CA GLN A 38 7.29 12.53 18.17
C GLN A 38 6.50 11.30 17.70
N VAL A 39 5.21 11.20 18.01
CA VAL A 39 4.35 10.11 17.54
C VAL A 39 4.17 10.24 16.03
N GLY A 40 3.80 11.43 15.55
CA GLY A 40 3.71 11.71 14.12
C GLY A 40 5.04 11.50 13.38
N LEU A 41 6.19 11.79 14.00
CA LEU A 41 7.49 11.45 13.42
C LEU A 41 7.69 9.93 13.24
N GLN A 42 7.26 9.11 14.22
CA GLN A 42 7.34 7.66 14.09
C GLN A 42 6.38 7.13 13.02
N THR A 43 5.15 7.62 12.99
CA THR A 43 4.16 7.30 11.93
C THR A 43 4.71 7.66 10.55
N ALA A 44 5.29 8.86 10.39
CA ALA A 44 5.89 9.30 9.13
C ALA A 44 7.06 8.41 8.69
N LYS A 45 7.91 7.98 9.64
CA LYS A 45 9.02 7.05 9.36
C LYS A 45 8.53 5.66 8.96
N ALA A 46 7.48 5.15 9.61
CA ALA A 46 6.87 3.88 9.23
C ALA A 46 6.33 3.92 7.80
N LEU A 47 5.61 4.99 7.43
CA LEU A 47 5.11 5.18 6.08
C LEU A 47 6.26 5.32 5.07
N GLN A 48 7.29 6.11 5.40
CA GLN A 48 8.47 6.25 4.56
C GLN A 48 9.17 4.91 4.32
N GLN A 49 9.39 4.11 5.37
CA GLN A 49 10.03 2.81 5.23
C GLN A 49 9.21 1.89 4.31
N PHE A 50 7.90 1.85 4.51
CA PHE A 50 7.01 1.06 3.65
C PHE A 50 7.12 1.47 2.18
N ILE A 51 7.03 2.77 1.88
CA ILE A 51 7.15 3.26 0.49
C ILE A 51 8.53 2.96 -0.09
N ASN A 52 9.60 3.09 0.70
CA ASN A 52 10.94 2.72 0.27
C ASN A 52 11.04 1.24 -0.09
N ASP A 53 10.43 0.34 0.69
CA ASP A 53 10.42 -1.10 0.39
C ASP A 53 9.69 -1.39 -0.93
N VAL A 54 8.57 -0.69 -1.21
CA VAL A 54 7.84 -0.78 -2.48
C VAL A 54 8.71 -0.31 -3.65
N VAL A 55 9.38 0.83 -3.52
CA VAL A 55 10.30 1.35 -4.55
C VAL A 55 11.44 0.37 -4.80
N ILE A 56 12.07 -0.15 -3.74
CA ILE A 56 13.16 -1.14 -3.84
C ILE A 56 12.70 -2.40 -4.56
N ALA A 57 11.46 -2.86 -4.36
CA ALA A 57 10.93 -4.01 -5.06
C ALA A 57 10.74 -3.70 -6.56
N LEU A 58 10.14 -2.55 -6.89
CA LEU A 58 9.93 -2.10 -8.26
C LEU A 58 11.23 -1.89 -9.04
N GLU A 59 12.26 -1.30 -8.41
CA GLU A 59 13.56 -1.04 -9.05
C GLU A 59 14.37 -2.31 -9.35
N LYS A 60 14.03 -3.45 -8.75
CA LYS A 60 14.74 -4.73 -9.00
C LYS A 60 14.30 -5.43 -10.27
N ASP A 61 13.11 -5.12 -10.75
CA ASP A 61 12.49 -5.80 -11.89
C ASP A 61 12.55 -4.92 -13.15
N ASP A 62 12.49 -5.56 -14.33
CA ASP A 62 12.33 -4.85 -15.60
C ASP A 62 10.84 -4.53 -15.79
N LEU A 63 10.45 -3.30 -15.50
CA LEU A 63 9.05 -2.89 -15.45
C LEU A 63 8.55 -2.46 -16.85
N PRO A 64 7.33 -2.86 -17.25
CA PRO A 64 6.68 -2.27 -18.42
C PRO A 64 6.35 -0.79 -18.15
N GLU A 65 6.23 0.01 -19.21
CA GLU A 65 5.84 1.43 -19.10
C GLU A 65 4.48 1.60 -18.38
N LYS A 66 3.55 0.66 -18.59
CA LYS A 66 2.24 0.63 -17.92
C LYS A 66 1.63 -0.78 -17.98
N ILE A 67 1.05 -1.23 -16.88
CA ILE A 67 0.21 -2.42 -16.84
C ILE A 67 -1.26 -2.08 -17.13
N GLU A 68 -1.99 -3.01 -17.74
CA GLU A 68 -3.45 -2.93 -17.81
C GLU A 68 -4.05 -3.41 -16.50
N ARG A 69 -4.83 -2.55 -15.83
CA ARG A 69 -5.65 -2.94 -14.67
C ARG A 69 -7.10 -2.74 -15.01
N LEU A 70 -7.88 -3.81 -14.86
CA LEU A 70 -9.33 -3.67 -14.90
C LEU A 70 -9.77 -2.87 -13.68
N PRO A 71 -10.62 -1.85 -13.83
CA PRO A 71 -11.20 -1.18 -12.68
C PRO A 71 -11.92 -2.21 -11.82
N GLU A 72 -11.78 -2.09 -10.49
CA GLU A 72 -12.54 -2.90 -9.56
C GLU A 72 -14.02 -2.79 -9.92
N LYS A 73 -14.68 -3.93 -10.04
CA LYS A 73 -16.10 -3.96 -10.38
C LYS A 73 -16.86 -3.36 -9.21
N GLU A 74 -17.44 -2.18 -9.41
CA GLU A 74 -18.42 -1.66 -8.45
C GLU A 74 -19.56 -2.67 -8.34
N ILE A 75 -19.73 -3.22 -7.15
CA ILE A 75 -20.85 -4.07 -6.80
C ILE A 75 -21.82 -3.17 -6.04
N ASP A 76 -23.06 -3.09 -6.52
CA ASP A 76 -24.12 -2.39 -5.78
C ASP A 76 -24.18 -2.93 -4.36
N ASN A 77 -24.18 -2.03 -3.38
CA ASN A 77 -24.25 -2.41 -1.98
C ASN A 77 -25.53 -3.24 -1.75
N PRO A 78 -25.43 -4.54 -1.42
CA PRO A 78 -26.59 -5.41 -1.30
C PRO A 78 -27.45 -5.13 -0.06
N PHE A 79 -27.05 -4.16 0.75
CA PHE A 79 -27.70 -3.75 1.99
C PHE A 79 -28.34 -2.35 1.92
N LEU A 80 -28.40 -1.73 0.72
CA LEU A 80 -29.17 -0.50 0.47
C LEU A 80 -30.66 -0.78 0.23
#